data_AF-A0AAW0K7Q9-F1
#
_entry.id   AF-A0AAW0K7Q9-F1
#
_cell.length_a   1.000
_cell.length_b   1.000
_cell.length_c   1.000
_cell.angle_alpha   90.00
_cell.angle_beta   90.00
_cell.angle_gamma   90.00
#
_symmetry.space_group_name_H-M   'P 1'
#
loop_
_entity.id
_entity.type
_entity.pdbx_description
1 polymer ?
#
loop_
_entity_poly.entity_id
_entity_poly.type
_entity_poly.pdbx_seq_one_letter_code
_entity_poly.pdbx_strand_id
1 'polypeptide(L)'
;MGSKYHLPGYRTRGTLSILIVIGLCCFFYLLGAWQKSGFRKGDGIPLEITRQTDCNNVTILDFEAHHNDLEIIEHDEPRAKVFKPCDIQYTDYTPCQEQDRAMKFPRENMIYRERHCPPEEEKLHCLIPAPKGYVTPFPWPKSRDYVHYANVPYKHLTVEKAVQNWVQFQGDVFKFPGGGTMFPQGADYNIDEFEGIVLII
;
A
#
# COMPACT_ATOMS: atom_id res chain seq x y z
N MET A 1 27.58 -80.88 22.28
CA MET A 1 27.35 -79.74 23.20
C MET A 1 27.20 -78.50 22.34
N GLY A 2 26.08 -77.81 22.15
CA GLY A 2 24.85 -77.75 22.90
C GLY A 2 24.55 -76.29 23.23
N SER A 3 23.69 -75.63 22.42
CA SER A 3 22.86 -74.44 22.74
C SER A 3 23.59 -73.11 23.02
N LYS A 4 23.12 -71.90 22.67
CA LYS A 4 21.76 -71.35 22.63
C LYS A 4 21.67 -70.20 21.60
N TYR A 5 20.65 -70.23 20.75
CA TYR A 5 20.15 -69.02 20.09
C TYR A 5 19.17 -68.33 21.04
N HIS A 6 19.41 -67.07 21.39
CA HIS A 6 18.42 -66.21 22.02
C HIS A 6 17.82 -65.28 20.95
N LEU A 7 16.52 -65.49 20.65
CA LEU A 7 15.67 -64.47 20.02
C LEU A 7 14.99 -63.66 21.13
N PRO A 8 15.09 -62.31 21.14
CA PRO A 8 14.11 -61.47 21.80
C PRO A 8 13.07 -60.98 20.79
N GLY A 9 11.82 -61.29 21.07
CA GLY A 9 10.67 -60.90 20.26
C GLY A 9 10.46 -59.39 20.21
N TYR A 10 10.60 -58.81 19.02
CA TYR A 10 10.05 -57.51 18.68
C TYR A 10 8.62 -57.72 18.17
N ARG A 11 7.65 -57.85 19.09
CA ARG A 11 6.23 -58.01 18.75
C ARG A 11 5.38 -57.13 19.65
N THR A 12 4.44 -56.42 19.02
CA THR A 12 3.25 -55.72 19.53
C THR A 12 3.29 -54.20 19.73
N ARG A 13 4.40 -53.56 20.12
CA ARG A 13 4.35 -52.12 20.48
C ARG A 13 4.27 -51.15 19.29
N GLY A 14 4.96 -51.46 18.19
CA GLY A 14 4.93 -50.64 16.96
C GLY A 14 3.64 -50.80 16.15
N THR A 15 3.10 -52.02 16.05
CA THR A 15 1.87 -52.29 15.31
C THR A 15 0.64 -51.68 15.98
N LEU A 16 0.54 -51.74 17.31
CA LEU A 16 -0.53 -51.06 18.06
C LEU A 16 -0.45 -49.53 17.89
N SER A 17 0.75 -48.95 17.92
CA SER A 17 0.94 -47.52 17.68
C SER A 17 0.48 -47.08 16.29
N ILE A 18 0.76 -47.88 15.26
CA ILE A 18 0.34 -47.58 13.87
C ILE A 18 -1.19 -47.64 13.75
N LEU A 19 -1.84 -48.64 14.36
CA LEU A 19 -3.30 -48.77 14.34
C LEU A 19 -3.98 -47.60 15.06
N ILE A 20 -3.41 -47.12 16.16
CA ILE A 20 -3.92 -45.94 16.89
C ILE A 20 -3.83 -44.67 16.02
N VAL A 21 -2.70 -44.45 15.34
CA VAL A 21 -2.53 -43.28 14.45
C VAL A 21 -3.50 -43.31 13.28
N ILE A 22 -3.70 -44.48 12.65
CA ILE A 22 -4.68 -44.64 11.57
C ILE A 22 -6.09 -44.37 12.09
N GLY A 23 -6.45 -44.90 13.27
CA GLY A 23 -7.73 -44.64 13.91
C GLY A 23 -7.97 -43.16 14.19
N LEU A 24 -6.97 -42.45 14.72
CA LEU A 24 -7.04 -41.00 14.96
C LEU A 24 -7.19 -40.21 13.66
N CYS A 25 -6.42 -40.53 12.62
CA CYS A 25 -6.55 -39.89 11.30
C CYS A 25 -7.95 -40.07 10.72
N CYS A 26 -8.50 -41.29 10.75
CA CYS A 26 -9.86 -41.56 10.27
C CYS A 26 -10.91 -40.81 11.10
N PHE A 27 -10.74 -40.75 12.43
CA PHE A 27 -11.64 -40.03 13.32
C PHE A 27 -11.65 -38.53 13.06
N PHE A 28 -10.49 -37.88 12.95
CA PHE A 28 -10.41 -36.45 12.61
C PHE A 28 -10.90 -36.14 11.19
N TYR A 29 -10.67 -37.05 10.23
CA TYR A 29 -11.21 -36.91 8.88
C TYR A 29 -12.74 -36.97 8.86
N LEU A 30 -13.34 -37.92 9.58
CA LEU A 30 -14.79 -38.03 9.71
C LEU A 30 -15.40 -36.87 10.49
N LEU A 31 -14.74 -36.37 11.55
CA LEU A 31 -15.15 -35.15 12.24
C LEU A 31 -15.09 -33.92 11.34
N GLY A 32 -14.02 -33.76 10.56
CA GLY A 32 -13.88 -32.67 9.60
C GLY A 32 -14.94 -32.74 8.49
N ALA A 33 -15.21 -33.92 7.95
CA ALA A 33 -16.27 -34.14 6.98
C ALA A 33 -17.67 -33.93 7.58
N TRP A 34 -17.89 -34.30 8.84
CA TRP A 34 -19.14 -34.09 9.55
C TRP A 34 -19.39 -32.60 9.86
N GLN A 35 -18.35 -31.85 10.26
CA GLN A 35 -18.47 -30.38 10.39
C GLN A 35 -18.72 -29.68 9.04
N LYS A 36 -18.30 -30.27 7.92
CA LYS A 36 -18.68 -29.79 6.57
C LYS A 36 -20.09 -30.23 6.12
N SER A 37 -20.70 -31.20 6.80
CA SER A 37 -22.02 -31.78 6.49
C SER A 37 -23.14 -31.27 7.43
N GLY A 38 -22.79 -30.78 8.62
CA GLY A 38 -23.72 -30.21 9.59
C GLY A 38 -23.79 -28.68 9.53
N PHE A 39 -24.91 -28.17 9.01
CA PHE A 39 -25.39 -26.79 9.18
C PHE A 39 -24.59 -25.71 8.44
N ARG A 40 -24.68 -25.76 7.11
CA ARG A 40 -24.44 -24.65 6.19
C ARG A 40 -25.47 -23.53 6.38
N LYS A 41 -25.42 -22.84 7.52
CA LYS A 41 -26.06 -21.52 7.71
C LYS A 41 -25.05 -20.45 7.28
N GLY A 42 -24.64 -20.52 6.03
CA GLY A 42 -23.61 -19.65 5.45
C GLY A 42 -23.84 -19.30 3.99
N ASP A 43 -24.76 -19.96 3.28
CA ASP A 43 -25.03 -19.67 1.86
C ASP A 43 -26.12 -18.61 1.64
N GLY A 44 -26.88 -18.24 2.68
CA GLY A 44 -27.91 -17.21 2.56
C GLY A 44 -27.35 -15.79 2.49
N ILE A 45 -26.18 -15.54 3.11
CA ILE A 45 -25.57 -14.21 3.15
C ILE A 45 -24.85 -13.85 1.84
N PRO A 46 -24.07 -14.76 1.19
CA PRO A 46 -23.44 -14.46 -0.09
C PRO A 46 -24.46 -14.24 -1.20
N LEU A 47 -25.55 -15.01 -1.24
CA LEU A 47 -26.57 -14.89 -2.27
C LEU A 47 -27.39 -13.59 -2.11
N GLU A 48 -27.71 -13.19 -0.87
CA GLU A 48 -28.38 -11.92 -0.58
C GLU A 48 -27.46 -10.72 -0.85
N ILE A 49 -26.17 -10.80 -0.46
CA ILE A 49 -25.17 -9.76 -0.80
C ILE A 49 -25.03 -9.65 -2.32
N THR A 50 -24.91 -10.77 -3.05
CA THR A 50 -24.79 -10.78 -4.52
C THR A 50 -26.03 -10.16 -5.18
N ARG A 51 -27.24 -10.46 -4.67
CA ARG A 51 -28.50 -9.86 -5.13
C ARG A 51 -28.59 -8.36 -4.80
N GLN A 52 -28.01 -7.94 -3.68
CA GLN A 52 -27.98 -6.54 -3.26
C GLN A 52 -26.93 -5.71 -4.03
N THR A 53 -25.92 -6.34 -4.62
CA THR A 53 -24.93 -5.75 -5.54
C THR A 53 -25.23 -6.01 -7.02
N ASP A 54 -26.46 -6.43 -7.37
CA ASP A 54 -26.87 -6.63 -8.76
C ASP A 54 -27.05 -5.25 -9.42
N CYS A 55 -25.93 -4.69 -9.91
CA CYS A 55 -25.81 -3.38 -10.55
C CYS A 55 -26.47 -3.33 -11.94
N ASN A 56 -27.65 -3.92 -12.12
CA ASN A 56 -28.37 -3.90 -13.41
C ASN A 56 -29.21 -2.63 -13.60
N ASN A 57 -29.39 -1.82 -12.56
CA ASN A 57 -29.97 -0.48 -12.66
C ASN A 57 -28.91 0.57 -12.30
N VAL A 58 -27.87 0.66 -13.12
CA VAL A 58 -27.03 1.86 -13.16
C VAL A 58 -27.82 2.92 -13.92
N THR A 59 -28.66 3.69 -13.22
CA THR A 59 -29.10 4.98 -13.74
C THR A 59 -27.84 5.79 -14.00
N ILE A 60 -27.57 6.07 -15.28
CA ILE A 60 -26.52 6.95 -15.83
C ILE A 60 -25.67 7.57 -14.71
N LEU A 61 -24.52 6.94 -14.42
CA LEU A 61 -23.53 7.55 -13.54
C LEU A 61 -23.00 8.77 -14.28
N ASP A 62 -23.24 9.93 -13.70
CA ASP A 62 -22.69 11.17 -14.21
C ASP A 62 -21.20 11.20 -13.84
N PHE A 63 -20.34 11.03 -14.85
CA PHE A 63 -18.89 11.15 -14.71
C PHE A 63 -18.41 12.55 -15.09
N GLU A 64 -19.34 13.49 -15.37
CA GLU A 64 -19.01 14.87 -15.66
C GLU A 64 -18.40 15.50 -14.40
N ALA A 65 -17.27 16.18 -14.56
CA ALA A 65 -16.71 16.96 -13.49
C ALA A 65 -17.66 18.12 -13.18
N HIS A 66 -18.42 18.01 -12.09
CA HIS A 66 -19.22 19.11 -11.53
C HIS A 66 -18.28 20.17 -10.92
N HIS A 67 -17.43 20.78 -11.75
CA HIS A 67 -16.98 22.12 -11.48
C HIS A 67 -18.23 22.97 -11.55
N ASN A 68 -18.83 23.24 -10.39
CA ASN A 68 -19.75 24.35 -10.29
C ASN A 68 -18.96 25.55 -10.83
N ASP A 69 -19.27 25.96 -12.07
CA ASP A 69 -19.23 27.36 -12.45
C ASP A 69 -20.18 28.02 -11.46
N LEU A 70 -19.64 28.32 -10.27
CA LEU A 70 -20.17 29.36 -9.45
C LEU A 70 -20.21 30.54 -10.41
N GLU A 71 -21.43 30.98 -10.75
CA GLU A 71 -21.65 32.28 -11.34
C GLU A 71 -20.63 33.21 -10.70
N ILE A 72 -19.85 33.87 -11.54
CA ILE A 72 -18.90 34.90 -11.13
C ILE A 72 -19.76 35.96 -10.45
N ILE A 73 -20.04 35.78 -9.16
CA ILE A 73 -20.35 36.86 -8.26
C ILE A 73 -19.17 37.78 -8.49
N GLU A 74 -19.44 38.99 -8.97
CA GLU A 74 -18.48 40.09 -8.90
C GLU A 74 -18.10 40.25 -7.43
N HIS A 75 -17.19 39.40 -6.97
CA HIS A 75 -16.45 39.60 -5.76
C HIS A 75 -15.63 40.84 -6.05
N ASP A 76 -15.92 41.92 -5.31
CA ASP A 76 -14.93 42.96 -5.00
C ASP A 76 -13.56 42.28 -5.00
N GLU A 77 -12.68 42.66 -5.93
CA GLU A 77 -11.41 41.96 -6.19
C GLU A 77 -10.85 41.42 -4.88
N PRO A 78 -10.85 40.09 -4.65
CA PRO A 78 -10.43 39.57 -3.36
C PRO A 78 -8.97 39.95 -3.23
N ARG A 79 -8.68 40.97 -2.41
CA ARG A 79 -7.32 41.46 -2.19
C ARG A 79 -6.48 40.25 -1.87
N ALA A 80 -5.58 39.88 -2.79
CA ALA A 80 -4.77 38.69 -2.65
C ALA A 80 -4.09 38.77 -1.29
N LYS A 81 -4.41 37.83 -0.40
CA LYS A 81 -3.85 37.82 0.96
C LYS A 81 -2.35 37.57 0.82
N VAL A 82 -1.56 38.61 1.06
CA VAL A 82 -0.10 38.52 0.94
C VAL A 82 0.44 37.79 2.15
N PHE A 83 0.92 36.57 1.94
CA PHE A 83 1.61 35.79 2.95
C PHE A 83 3.10 36.11 2.95
N LYS A 84 3.69 36.27 4.13
CA LYS A 84 5.14 36.48 4.26
C LYS A 84 5.89 35.17 3.98
N PRO A 85 7.14 35.22 3.50
CA PRO A 85 7.98 34.03 3.40
C PRO A 85 8.21 33.38 4.77
N CYS A 86 8.18 32.05 4.81
CA CYS A 86 8.62 31.28 5.98
C CYS A 86 10.14 31.34 6.15
N ASP A 87 10.61 31.02 7.36
CA ASP A 87 12.03 30.71 7.60
C ASP A 87 12.44 29.46 6.79
N ILE A 88 13.68 29.43 6.32
CA ILE A 88 14.25 28.35 5.51
C ILE A 88 14.27 27.00 6.24
N GLN A 89 14.30 27.00 7.58
CA GLN A 89 14.22 25.78 8.38
C GLN A 89 12.91 25.01 8.18
N TYR A 90 11.85 25.68 7.70
CA TYR A 90 10.54 25.07 7.46
C TYR A 90 10.39 24.48 6.05
N THR A 91 11.45 24.45 5.23
CA THR A 91 11.39 23.97 3.84
C THR A 91 10.86 22.53 3.75
N ASP A 92 11.31 21.64 4.65
CA ASP A 92 10.89 20.23 4.69
C ASP A 92 9.99 19.91 5.90
N TYR A 93 9.48 20.95 6.56
CA TYR A 93 8.63 20.79 7.72
C TYR A 93 7.28 20.16 7.31
N THR A 94 6.97 19.01 7.90
CA THR A 94 5.73 18.27 7.65
C THR A 94 4.89 18.21 8.92
N PRO A 95 4.07 19.23 9.21
CA PRO A 95 3.51 19.47 10.54
C PRO A 95 2.73 18.29 11.16
N CYS A 96 2.08 17.47 10.34
CA CYS A 96 1.29 16.33 10.81
C CYS A 96 2.08 15.01 10.94
N GLN A 97 3.35 15.00 10.52
CA GLN A 97 4.23 13.82 10.49
C GLN A 97 5.41 13.95 11.46
N GLU A 98 5.34 14.91 12.40
CA GLU A 98 6.38 15.19 13.38
C GLU A 98 6.49 14.08 14.45
N GLN A 99 7.62 13.36 14.45
CA GLN A 99 7.86 12.26 15.38
C GLN A 99 7.85 12.73 16.84
N ASP A 100 8.44 13.88 17.13
CA ASP A 100 8.52 14.41 18.50
C ASP A 100 7.14 14.75 19.07
N ARG A 101 6.19 15.16 18.22
CA ARG A 101 4.80 15.38 18.63
C ARG A 101 4.09 14.04 18.82
N ALA A 102 4.24 13.14 17.86
CA ALA A 102 3.63 11.81 17.91
C ALA A 102 4.02 11.04 19.19
N MET A 103 5.28 11.15 19.63
CA MET A 103 5.79 10.50 20.85
C MET A 103 5.24 11.07 22.17
N LYS A 104 4.52 12.21 22.17
CA LYS A 104 3.85 12.77 23.35
C LYS A 104 2.51 12.10 23.64
N PHE A 105 1.94 11.37 22.67
CA PHE A 105 0.65 10.73 22.83
C PHE A 105 0.75 9.39 23.55
N PRO A 106 -0.34 8.95 24.20
CA PRO A 106 -0.38 7.67 24.91
C PRO A 106 -0.09 6.49 23.98
N ARG A 107 0.50 5.42 24.52
CA ARG A 107 0.86 4.22 23.74
C ARG A 107 -0.30 3.24 23.58
N GLU A 108 -1.34 3.41 24.38
CA GLU A 108 -2.58 2.68 24.31
C GLU A 108 -3.18 2.81 22.91
N ASN A 109 -3.67 1.69 22.36
CA ASN A 109 -4.26 1.61 21.02
C ASN A 109 -3.38 2.13 19.88
N MET A 110 -2.07 2.30 20.12
CA MET A 110 -1.13 2.79 19.12
C MET A 110 -1.42 4.22 18.63
N ILE A 111 -2.09 5.05 19.44
CA ILE A 111 -2.44 6.44 19.09
C ILE A 111 -1.20 7.24 18.68
N TYR A 112 -0.05 7.03 19.34
CA TYR A 112 1.22 7.65 18.96
C TYR A 112 1.70 7.37 17.52
N ARG A 113 1.10 6.41 16.80
CA ARG A 113 1.39 6.13 15.38
C ARG A 113 0.46 6.85 14.41
N GLU A 114 -0.59 7.49 14.91
CA GLU A 114 -1.51 8.28 14.09
C GLU A 114 -0.89 9.62 13.66
N ARG A 115 -1.55 10.31 12.73
CA ARG A 115 -1.13 11.65 12.30
C ARG A 115 -1.61 12.68 13.30
N HIS A 116 -0.65 13.40 13.88
CA HIS A 116 -0.92 14.43 14.88
C HIS A 116 -0.55 15.80 14.31
N CYS A 117 -1.55 16.56 13.86
CA CYS A 117 -1.33 17.90 13.34
C CYS A 117 -1.27 18.95 14.47
N PRO A 118 -0.62 20.11 14.23
CA PRO A 118 -0.65 21.22 15.16
C PRO A 118 -2.07 21.80 15.32
N PRO A 119 -2.43 22.28 16.53
CA PRO A 119 -3.63 23.06 16.74
C PRO A 119 -3.57 24.37 15.93
N GLU A 120 -4.72 25.02 15.73
CA GLU A 120 -4.83 26.20 14.87
C GLU A 120 -3.85 27.32 15.24
N GLU A 121 -3.60 27.51 16.53
CA GLU A 121 -2.71 28.53 17.08
C GLU A 121 -1.23 28.32 16.71
N GLU A 122 -0.84 27.07 16.45
CA GLU A 122 0.53 26.69 16.07
C GLU A 122 0.71 26.59 14.55
N LYS A 123 -0.36 26.77 13.76
CA LYS A 123 -0.27 26.68 12.30
C LYS A 123 0.47 27.87 11.73
N LEU A 124 1.47 27.57 10.91
CA LEU A 124 2.24 28.58 10.19
C LEU A 124 1.44 29.10 8.99
N HIS A 125 1.22 30.41 8.94
CA HIS A 125 0.57 31.09 7.81
C HIS A 125 1.62 31.88 7.01
N CYS A 126 2.52 31.15 6.36
CA CYS A 126 3.59 31.71 5.54
C CYS A 126 3.78 30.88 4.27
N LEU A 127 4.48 31.43 3.28
CA LEU A 127 4.81 30.75 2.03
C LEU A 127 6.26 30.25 2.08
N ILE A 128 6.49 28.99 1.72
CA ILE A 128 7.84 28.47 1.58
C ILE A 128 8.48 29.14 0.36
N PRO A 129 9.65 29.80 0.51
CA PRO A 129 10.30 30.44 -0.63
C PRO A 129 10.80 29.40 -1.62
N ALA A 130 10.78 29.76 -2.91
CA ALA A 130 11.39 28.93 -3.94
C ALA A 130 12.91 28.79 -3.69
N PRO A 131 13.49 27.59 -3.85
CA PRO A 131 14.93 27.40 -3.78
C PRO A 131 15.68 28.31 -4.77
N LYS A 132 16.94 28.62 -4.46
CA LYS A 132 17.79 29.40 -5.36
C LYS A 132 17.98 28.65 -6.68
N GLY A 133 17.69 29.31 -7.80
CA GLY A 133 17.80 28.72 -9.12
C GLY A 133 16.60 27.86 -9.54
N TYR A 134 15.48 27.92 -8.80
CA TYR A 134 14.24 27.29 -9.20
C TYR A 134 13.78 27.82 -10.57
N VAL A 135 13.43 26.91 -11.47
CA VAL A 135 12.96 27.20 -12.82
C VAL A 135 11.50 26.82 -12.96
N THR A 136 10.80 27.41 -13.93
CA THR A 136 9.38 27.11 -14.18
C THR A 136 9.19 25.60 -14.46
N PRO A 137 8.28 24.91 -13.74
CA PRO A 137 7.99 23.51 -14.01
C PRO A 137 7.44 23.27 -15.42
N PHE A 138 7.60 22.06 -15.93
CA PHE A 138 6.97 21.67 -17.20
C PHE A 138 5.43 21.73 -17.07
N PRO A 139 4.70 22.06 -18.16
CA PRO A 139 3.25 21.95 -18.17
C PRO A 139 2.81 20.48 -18.10
N TRP A 140 1.64 20.23 -17.53
CA TRP A 140 0.98 18.92 -17.60
C TRP A 140 0.66 18.59 -19.07
N PRO A 141 0.81 17.33 -19.53
CA PRO A 141 1.18 16.12 -18.78
C PRO A 141 2.68 15.87 -18.65
N LYS A 142 3.54 16.70 -19.26
CA LYS A 142 4.99 16.47 -19.27
C LYS A 142 5.62 16.50 -17.87
N SER A 143 5.07 17.29 -16.95
CA SER A 143 5.48 17.30 -15.54
C SER A 143 5.24 16.00 -14.78
N ARG A 144 4.46 15.06 -15.33
CA ARG A 144 4.33 13.70 -14.80
C ARG A 144 5.66 12.94 -14.90
N ASP A 145 6.31 13.06 -16.05
CA ASP A 145 7.46 12.22 -16.41
C ASP A 145 8.79 12.96 -16.23
N TYR A 146 8.78 14.29 -16.11
CA TYR A 146 10.01 15.09 -16.07
C TYR A 146 9.96 16.19 -15.01
N VAL A 147 11.09 16.41 -14.34
CA VAL A 147 11.34 17.58 -13.49
C VAL A 147 12.73 18.13 -13.77
N HIS A 148 12.89 19.45 -13.70
CA HIS A 148 14.20 20.07 -13.83
C HIS A 148 15.11 19.68 -12.64
N TYR A 149 16.37 19.38 -12.94
CA TYR A 149 17.38 19.06 -11.92
C TYR A 149 17.56 20.18 -10.88
N ALA A 150 17.40 21.44 -11.30
CA ALA A 150 17.46 22.62 -10.44
C ALA A 150 16.29 22.72 -9.45
N ASN A 151 15.16 22.06 -9.73
CA ASN A 151 13.95 22.14 -8.90
C ASN A 151 13.91 21.07 -7.80
N VAL A 152 14.87 20.14 -7.78
CA VAL A 152 14.92 19.06 -6.79
C VAL A 152 15.93 19.42 -5.69
N PRO A 153 15.49 19.63 -4.44
CA PRO A 153 16.37 20.02 -3.34
C PRO A 153 17.35 18.89 -2.96
N TYR A 154 16.88 17.64 -3.00
CA TYR A 154 17.62 16.47 -2.56
C TYR A 154 17.90 15.50 -3.71
N LYS A 155 19.15 15.53 -4.21
CA LYS A 155 19.56 14.74 -5.39
C LYS A 155 20.08 13.34 -5.06
N HIS A 156 20.34 13.04 -3.78
CA HIS A 156 20.87 11.73 -3.36
C HIS A 156 19.89 10.58 -3.65
N LEU A 157 18.58 10.85 -3.70
CA LEU A 157 17.56 9.86 -4.02
C LEU A 157 17.80 9.16 -5.36
N THR A 158 18.43 9.84 -6.33
CA THR A 158 18.71 9.24 -7.63
C THR A 158 19.86 8.25 -7.60
N VAL A 159 20.68 8.27 -6.56
CA VAL A 159 21.73 7.28 -6.30
C VAL A 159 21.14 6.10 -5.55
N GLU A 160 20.40 6.38 -4.47
CA GLU A 160 19.83 5.35 -3.60
C GLU A 160 18.72 4.52 -4.27
N LYS A 161 17.95 5.13 -5.17
CA LYS A 161 16.84 4.48 -5.88
C LYS A 161 17.15 4.19 -7.35
N ALA A 162 18.41 4.38 -7.78
CA ALA A 162 18.84 4.09 -9.16
C ALA A 162 18.53 2.67 -9.59
N VAL A 163 18.78 1.69 -8.70
CA VAL A 163 18.64 0.26 -8.97
C VAL A 163 17.20 -0.14 -9.28
N GLN A 164 16.22 0.56 -8.70
CA GLN A 164 14.80 0.26 -8.89
C GLN A 164 14.20 0.96 -10.13
N ASN A 165 15.02 1.72 -10.89
CA ASN A 165 14.59 2.49 -12.06
C ASN A 165 13.46 3.53 -11.75
N TRP A 166 13.41 4.04 -10.52
CA TRP A 166 12.38 5.02 -10.11
C TRP A 166 12.60 6.39 -10.74
N VAL A 167 13.87 6.76 -10.91
CA VAL A 167 14.28 8.07 -11.39
C VAL A 167 15.57 7.93 -12.19
N GLN A 168 15.61 8.56 -13.36
CA GLN A 168 16.76 8.59 -14.23
C GLN A 168 17.29 10.02 -14.33
N PHE A 169 18.58 10.20 -14.12
CA PHE A 169 19.24 11.48 -14.36
C PHE A 169 19.58 11.62 -15.84
N GLN A 170 19.08 12.67 -16.49
CA GLN A 170 19.30 12.98 -17.92
C GLN A 170 19.83 14.40 -18.08
N GLY A 171 21.01 14.68 -17.53
CA GLY A 171 21.66 15.99 -17.62
C GLY A 171 20.93 17.05 -16.80
N ASP A 172 20.05 17.84 -17.42
CA ASP A 172 19.36 18.95 -16.76
C ASP A 172 17.97 18.59 -16.21
N VAL A 173 17.55 17.34 -16.39
CA VAL A 173 16.25 16.84 -15.93
C VAL A 173 16.38 15.49 -15.25
N PHE A 174 15.46 15.23 -14.33
CA PHE A 174 15.14 13.89 -13.89
C PHE A 174 13.93 13.39 -14.66
N LYS A 175 14.03 12.16 -15.16
CA LYS A 175 12.95 11.43 -15.81
C LYS A 175 12.39 10.39 -14.86
N PHE A 176 11.07 10.36 -14.72
CA PHE A 176 10.32 9.33 -14.02
C PHE A 176 9.67 8.43 -15.08
N PRO A 177 10.22 7.24 -15.35
CA PRO A 177 9.74 6.40 -16.45
C PRO A 177 8.35 5.77 -16.19
N GLY A 178 7.77 5.96 -15.00
CA GLY A 178 6.61 5.19 -14.56
C GLY A 178 7.05 3.79 -14.11
N GLY A 179 6.35 3.20 -13.15
CA GLY A 179 6.70 1.87 -12.65
C GLY A 179 7.73 1.85 -11.52
N GLY A 180 7.79 2.91 -10.70
CA GLY A 180 8.51 2.98 -9.42
C GLY A 180 8.07 1.87 -8.47
N THR A 181 8.58 0.67 -8.73
CA THR A 181 8.17 -0.58 -8.12
C THR A 181 9.40 -1.23 -7.53
N MET A 182 9.21 -2.24 -6.68
CA MET A 182 10.32 -3.06 -6.19
C MET A 182 11.00 -3.87 -7.30
N PHE A 183 10.42 -3.89 -8.50
CA PHE A 183 10.88 -4.66 -9.64
C PHE A 183 11.89 -3.85 -10.48
N PRO A 184 13.13 -4.34 -10.67
CA PRO A 184 14.16 -3.62 -11.41
C PRO A 184 13.77 -3.24 -12.86
N GLN A 185 12.90 -4.03 -13.49
CA GLN A 185 12.43 -3.85 -14.86
C GLN A 185 11.05 -3.18 -14.93
N GLY A 186 10.50 -2.72 -13.80
CA GLY A 186 9.13 -2.22 -13.69
C GLY A 186 8.10 -3.33 -13.44
N ALA A 187 6.88 -2.91 -13.08
CA ALA A 187 5.78 -3.84 -12.82
C ALA A 187 5.31 -4.54 -14.10
N ASP A 188 5.26 -3.83 -15.21
CA ASP A 188 4.70 -4.33 -16.47
C ASP A 188 5.41 -5.59 -16.95
N TYR A 189 6.75 -5.62 -16.93
CA TYR A 189 7.53 -6.81 -17.26
C TYR A 189 7.16 -8.02 -16.39
N ASN A 190 6.93 -7.80 -15.09
CA ASN A 190 6.57 -8.90 -14.19
C ASN A 190 5.13 -9.36 -14.43
N ILE A 191 4.21 -8.44 -14.73
CA ILE A 191 2.83 -8.77 -15.10
C ILE A 191 2.82 -9.66 -16.36
N ASP A 192 3.58 -9.29 -17.38
CA ASP A 192 3.71 -10.06 -18.63
C ASP A 192 4.26 -11.47 -18.37
N GLU A 193 5.25 -11.61 -17.48
CA GLU A 193 5.80 -12.90 -17.07
C GLU A 193 4.75 -13.79 -16.37
N PHE A 194 3.95 -13.20 -15.47
CA PHE A 194 2.86 -13.92 -14.81
C PHE A 194 1.75 -14.34 -15.79
N GLU A 195 1.36 -13.47 -16.72
CA GLU A 195 0.37 -13.80 -17.76
C GLU A 195 0.84 -14.95 -18.64
N GLY A 196 2.12 -14.96 -19.01
CA GLY A 196 2.74 -16.05 -19.78
C GLY A 196 2.70 -17.39 -19.04
N ILE A 197 2.86 -17.40 -17.71
CA ILE A 197 2.76 -18.63 -16.90
C ILE A 197 1.31 -19.13 -16.80
N VAL A 198 0.34 -18.23 -16.63
CA VAL A 198 -1.09 -18.58 -16.54
C VAL A 198 -1.60 -19.17 -17.85
N LEU A 199 -1.09 -18.73 -18.99
CA LEU A 199 -1.43 -19.26 -20.31
C LEU A 199 -0.87 -20.67 -20.60
N ILE A 200 0.07 -21.16 -19.79
CA ILE A 200 0.71 -22.48 -19.97
C ILE A 200 0.01 -23.58 -19.12
N ILE A 201 -0.87 -23.21 -18.18
CA ILE A 201 -1.66 -24.14 -17.34
C ILE A 201 -3.06 -24.33 -17.93
#